data_AF-A0A6F8UQ26-F1
#
_entry.id   AF-A0A6F8UQ26-F1
#
_cell.length_a   1.000
_cell.length_b   1.000
_cell.length_c   1.000
_cell.angle_alpha   90.00
_cell.angle_beta   90.00
_cell.angle_gamma   90.00
#
_symmetry.space_group_name_H-M   'P 1'
#
loop_
_entity.id
_entity.type
_entity.pdbx_description
1 polymer ?
#
loop_
_entity_poly.entity_id
_entity_poly.type
_entity_poly.pdbx_seq_one_letter_code
_entity_poly.pdbx_strand_id
1 'polypeptide(L)'
;MSRQELPGLPTEATMLRDFPWVVVRMRCHFCRRGGDARLAVLAAKHGPYVTMGRLVVEFMKECAWAPWNPTRRPQKYGMKCGGYCMDLRRPDPPDLPPGMQGLQLIEGGLSEKLPAAPAEFERRKRVGSDD
;
A
#
# COMPACT_ATOMS: atom_id res chain seq x y z
N MET A 1 -12.48 32.88 -2.08
CA MET A 1 -12.62 31.58 -2.76
C MET A 1 -11.37 30.76 -2.44
N SER A 2 -11.47 29.90 -1.40
CA SER A 2 -10.35 29.12 -0.89
C SER A 2 -9.79 28.22 -1.98
N ARG A 3 -8.47 28.31 -2.19
CA ARG A 3 -7.70 27.35 -2.97
C ARG A 3 -7.99 25.97 -2.40
N GLN A 4 -8.67 25.13 -3.19
CA GLN A 4 -8.59 23.69 -3.00
C GLN A 4 -7.14 23.33 -3.28
N GLU A 5 -6.36 23.20 -2.21
CA GLU A 5 -5.02 22.65 -2.25
C GLU A 5 -5.13 21.29 -2.93
N LEU A 6 -4.42 21.12 -4.05
CA LEU A 6 -4.05 19.80 -4.56
C LEU A 6 -3.70 18.93 -3.34
N PRO A 7 -4.22 17.70 -3.20
CA PRO A 7 -3.89 16.85 -2.07
C PRO A 7 -2.37 16.72 -2.02
N GLY A 8 -1.75 17.50 -1.13
CA GLY A 8 -0.31 17.60 -1.06
C GLY A 8 0.22 16.22 -0.70
N LEU A 9 1.45 15.95 -1.15
CA LEU A 9 2.23 14.80 -0.70
C LEU A 9 2.01 14.59 0.81
N PRO A 10 1.66 13.37 1.27
CA PRO A 10 1.42 13.12 2.68
C PRO A 10 2.66 13.52 3.48
N THR A 11 2.49 14.50 4.36
CA THR A 11 3.55 15.05 5.21
C THR A 11 3.37 14.55 6.64
N GLU A 12 4.33 14.86 7.50
CA GLU A 12 4.26 14.52 8.94
C GLU A 12 3.11 15.24 9.65
N ALA A 13 2.61 16.34 9.08
CA ALA A 13 1.49 17.12 9.61
C ALA A 13 0.12 16.60 9.17
N THR A 14 0.06 15.66 8.22
CA THR A 14 -1.20 15.07 7.74
C THR A 14 -1.94 14.38 8.90
N MET A 15 -3.22 14.70 9.06
CA MET A 15 -4.06 14.09 10.11
C MET A 15 -4.65 12.76 9.63
N LEU A 16 -4.92 11.84 10.56
CA LEU A 16 -5.44 10.51 10.20
C LEU A 16 -6.84 10.57 9.58
N ARG A 17 -7.65 11.57 9.93
CA ARG A 17 -9.01 11.75 9.42
C ARG A 17 -9.07 12.18 7.94
N ASP A 18 -7.99 12.72 7.40
CA ASP A 18 -8.02 13.32 6.06
C ASP A 18 -8.05 12.23 4.97
N PHE A 19 -7.47 11.06 5.27
CA PHE A 19 -7.34 9.95 4.32
C PHE A 19 -7.63 8.58 4.97
N PRO A 20 -8.83 8.36 5.54
CA PRO A 20 -9.11 7.20 6.38
C PRO A 20 -8.96 5.84 5.66
N TRP A 21 -9.12 5.81 4.33
CA TRP A 21 -9.00 4.61 3.50
C TRP A 21 -7.55 4.19 3.20
N VAL A 22 -6.57 5.09 3.39
CA VAL A 22 -5.16 4.83 3.06
C VAL A 22 -4.57 3.81 4.04
N VAL A 23 -3.86 2.80 3.53
CA VAL A 23 -3.04 1.88 4.33
C VAL A 23 -1.65 2.49 4.44
N VAL A 24 -1.16 2.60 5.67
CA VAL A 24 0.22 3.03 5.95
C VAL A 24 1.07 1.85 6.39
N ARG A 25 2.28 1.80 5.86
CA ARG A 25 3.27 0.74 6.07
C ARG A 25 4.39 1.28 6.93
N MET A 26 4.39 0.88 8.20
CA MET A 26 5.40 1.24 9.17
C MET A 26 6.52 0.21 9.16
N ARG A 27 7.77 0.63 9.04
CA ARG A 27 8.95 -0.26 9.02
C ARG A 27 10.05 0.29 9.92
N CYS A 28 11.02 -0.55 10.24
CA CYS A 28 12.25 -0.17 10.93
C CYS A 28 13.45 -0.76 10.21
N HIS A 29 14.53 0.01 10.03
CA HIS A 29 15.76 -0.48 9.39
C HIS A 29 16.54 -1.53 10.22
N PHE A 30 16.31 -1.61 11.53
CA PHE A 30 17.17 -2.38 12.44
C PHE A 30 16.49 -3.54 13.16
N CYS A 31 15.16 -3.49 13.32
CA CYS A 31 14.42 -4.59 13.93
C CYS A 31 13.35 -5.09 12.95
N ARG A 32 12.90 -6.32 13.16
CA ARG A 32 11.86 -6.97 12.34
C ARG A 32 10.45 -6.41 12.58
N ARG A 33 10.30 -5.36 13.40
CA ARG A 33 9.00 -4.75 13.62
C ARG A 33 8.57 -3.99 12.37
N GLY A 34 7.35 -4.26 11.98
CA GLY A 34 6.61 -3.53 10.97
C GLY A 34 5.14 -3.86 11.11
N GLY A 35 4.31 -3.09 10.42
CA GLY A 35 2.88 -3.33 10.38
C GLY A 35 2.25 -2.46 9.31
N ASP A 36 1.17 -2.99 8.75
CA ASP A 36 0.37 -2.33 7.75
C ASP A 36 -1.02 -2.12 8.35
N ALA A 37 -1.50 -0.88 8.36
CA ALA A 37 -2.79 -0.56 8.95
C ALA A 37 -3.46 0.59 8.22
N ARG A 38 -4.78 0.55 8.11
CA ARG A 38 -5.57 1.68 7.59
C ARG A 38 -5.52 2.85 8.56
N LEU A 39 -5.44 4.07 8.03
CA LEU A 39 -5.49 5.29 8.84
C LEU A 39 -6.78 5.38 9.67
N ALA A 40 -7.92 4.89 9.15
CA ALA A 40 -9.15 4.77 9.94
C ALA A 40 -9.00 3.93 11.22
N VAL A 41 -8.28 2.81 11.14
CA VAL A 41 -8.05 1.91 12.29
C VAL A 41 -7.13 2.59 13.31
N LEU A 42 -6.10 3.28 12.82
CA LEU A 42 -5.19 4.06 13.66
C LEU A 42 -5.89 5.27 14.29
N ALA A 43 -6.81 5.91 13.57
CA ALA A 43 -7.63 7.01 14.08
C ALA A 43 -8.59 6.54 15.17
N ALA A 44 -9.18 5.35 15.04
CA ALA A 44 -10.01 4.76 16.09
C ALA A 44 -9.20 4.48 17.37
N LYS A 45 -7.92 4.08 17.22
CA LYS A 45 -7.04 3.76 18.35
C LYS A 45 -6.41 4.98 19.02
N HIS A 46 -5.96 5.96 18.24
CA HIS A 46 -5.16 7.10 18.72
C HIS A 46 -5.89 8.44 18.69
N GLY A 47 -7.02 8.51 18.01
CA GLY A 47 -7.81 9.72 17.77
C GLY A 47 -7.64 10.28 16.35
N PRO A 48 -8.69 10.93 15.80
CA PRO A 48 -8.71 11.39 14.41
C PRO A 48 -7.79 12.57 14.11
N TYR A 49 -7.45 13.37 15.13
CA TYR A 49 -6.60 14.57 15.03
C TYR A 49 -5.11 14.29 15.24
N VAL A 50 -4.75 13.03 15.47
CA VAL A 50 -3.35 12.65 15.55
C VAL A 50 -2.70 12.83 14.18
N THR A 51 -1.45 13.26 14.16
CA THR A 51 -0.68 13.45 12.94
C THR A 51 0.15 12.22 12.60
N MET A 52 0.54 12.10 11.33
CA MET A 52 1.37 11.00 10.90
C MET A 52 2.74 10.97 11.58
N GLY A 53 3.36 12.13 11.79
CA GLY A 53 4.62 12.23 12.52
C GLY A 53 4.52 11.68 13.94
N ARG A 54 3.40 11.94 14.63
CA ARG A 54 3.17 11.41 15.99
C ARG A 54 3.04 9.88 15.99
N LEU A 55 2.41 9.27 14.98
CA LEU A 55 2.34 7.81 14.88
C LEU A 55 3.71 7.17 14.61
N VAL A 56 4.58 7.82 13.83
CA VAL A 56 5.97 7.36 13.66
C VAL A 56 6.69 7.36 15.01
N VAL A 57 6.54 8.41 15.80
CA VAL A 57 7.15 8.47 17.14
C VAL A 57 6.59 7.39 18.07
N GLU A 58 5.26 7.17 18.10
CA GLU A 58 4.64 6.10 18.89
C GLU A 58 5.17 4.71 18.48
N PHE A 59 5.27 4.45 17.17
CA PHE A 59 5.88 3.23 16.66
C PHE A 59 7.33 3.10 17.17
N MET A 60 8.14 4.16 17.11
CA MET A 60 9.51 4.09 17.60
C MET A 60 9.62 3.80 19.10
N LYS A 61 8.63 4.18 19.93
CA LYS A 61 8.73 4.02 21.40
C LYS A 61 8.85 2.58 21.85
N GLU A 62 8.15 1.67 21.18
CA GLU A 62 8.18 0.24 21.51
C GLU A 62 9.46 -0.45 20.97
N CYS A 63 10.40 0.29 20.37
CA CYS A 63 11.54 -0.32 19.69
C CYS A 63 12.67 -0.59 20.67
N ALA A 64 13.24 -1.80 20.63
CA ALA A 64 14.43 -2.13 21.43
C ALA A 64 15.63 -1.21 21.13
N TRP A 65 15.68 -0.63 19.93
CA TRP A 65 16.73 0.31 19.50
C TRP A 65 16.36 1.78 19.68
N ALA A 66 15.22 2.09 20.32
CA ALA A 66 14.81 3.46 20.56
C ALA A 66 15.89 4.22 21.38
N PRO A 67 16.24 5.46 21.02
CA PRO A 67 17.31 6.19 21.70
C PRO A 67 16.98 6.54 23.15
N TRP A 68 15.69 6.55 23.52
CA TRP A 68 15.20 6.77 24.88
C TRP A 68 14.92 5.47 25.65
N ASN A 69 15.31 4.30 25.14
CA ASN A 69 15.11 3.04 25.85
C ASN A 69 16.08 2.94 27.04
N PRO A 70 15.59 2.89 28.30
CA PRO A 70 16.44 2.88 29.50
C PRO A 70 17.29 1.62 29.63
N THR A 71 16.87 0.51 29.00
CA THR A 71 17.59 -0.77 29.04
C THR A 71 18.87 -0.75 28.19
N ARG A 72 19.06 0.28 27.34
CA ARG A 72 20.27 0.43 26.52
C ARG A 72 21.07 1.65 26.92
N ARG A 73 22.38 1.45 27.12
CA ARG A 73 23.33 2.56 27.18
C ARG A 73 23.41 3.25 25.80
N PRO A 74 23.22 4.57 25.70
CA PRO A 74 23.43 5.31 24.47
C PRO A 74 24.86 5.14 23.98
N GLN A 75 25.02 4.65 22.75
CA GLN A 75 26.32 4.47 22.11
C GLN A 75 26.49 5.53 21.02
N LYS A 76 27.63 6.23 21.00
CA LYS A 76 27.91 7.32 20.04
C LYS A 76 27.75 6.85 18.58
N TYR A 77 28.21 5.64 18.29
CA TYR A 77 28.14 4.99 16.97
C TYR A 77 27.26 3.74 16.98
N GLY A 78 26.38 3.59 17.99
CA GLY A 78 25.49 2.44 18.06
C GLY A 78 24.30 2.57 17.12
N MET A 79 23.70 1.42 16.79
CA MET A 79 22.44 1.37 16.06
C MET A 79 21.35 2.11 16.84
N LYS A 80 20.62 2.99 16.15
CA LYS A 80 19.47 3.75 16.68
C LYS A 80 18.22 3.30 15.93
N CYS A 81 17.05 3.36 16.55
CA CYS A 81 15.80 3.03 15.86
C CYS A 81 15.67 3.87 14.59
N GLY A 82 15.55 3.20 13.45
CA GLY A 82 15.28 3.81 12.15
C GLY A 82 13.85 3.50 11.75
N GLY A 83 12.90 3.79 12.64
CA GLY A 83 11.47 3.62 12.37
C GLY A 83 10.99 4.69 11.40
N TYR A 84 10.31 4.30 10.34
CA TYR A 84 9.79 5.21 9.31
C TYR A 84 8.47 4.69 8.72
N CYS A 85 7.69 5.61 8.15
CA CYS A 85 6.52 5.29 7.34
C CYS A 85 6.95 5.30 5.86
N MET A 86 6.78 4.18 5.16
CA MET A 86 7.19 4.04 3.75
C MET A 86 6.37 4.93 2.82
N ASP A 87 5.12 5.20 3.18
CA ASP A 87 4.17 5.92 2.35
C ASP A 87 4.23 7.44 2.58
N LEU A 88 5.03 7.89 3.55
CA LEU A 88 5.26 9.31 3.79
C LEU A 88 6.07 9.90 2.63
N ARG A 89 5.67 11.07 2.12
CA ARG A 89 6.34 11.78 1.02
C ARG A 89 6.36 11.03 -0.33
N ARG A 90 5.55 9.98 -0.50
CA ARG A 90 5.32 9.36 -1.81
C ARG A 90 4.23 10.13 -2.58
N PRO A 91 4.45 10.44 -3.88
CA PRO A 91 3.48 11.18 -4.70
C PRO A 91 2.21 10.37 -4.97
N ASP A 92 2.34 9.05 -5.05
CA ASP A 92 1.23 8.15 -5.27
C ASP A 92 0.59 7.78 -3.94
N PRO A 93 -0.71 8.04 -3.74
CA PRO A 93 -1.43 7.48 -2.61
C PRO A 93 -1.37 5.96 -2.70
N PRO A 94 -0.86 5.26 -1.69
CA PRO A 94 -0.49 3.85 -1.79
C PRO A 94 -1.69 2.93 -2.07
N ASP A 95 -2.92 3.37 -1.76
CA ASP A 95 -4.15 2.60 -1.88
C ASP A 95 -5.34 3.48 -2.29
N LEU A 96 -5.23 4.16 -3.44
CA LEU A 96 -6.44 4.73 -4.06
C LEU A 96 -7.44 3.61 -4.36
N PRO A 97 -8.73 3.75 -4.01
CA PRO A 97 -9.75 2.82 -4.47
C PRO A 97 -9.78 2.81 -6.01
N PRO A 98 -10.11 1.68 -6.67
CA PRO A 98 -10.03 1.55 -8.12
C PRO A 98 -10.76 2.64 -8.91
N GLY A 99 -11.84 3.23 -8.36
CA GLY A 99 -12.57 4.33 -8.99
C GLY A 99 -11.88 5.70 -8.94
N MET A 100 -10.81 5.85 -8.14
CA MET A 100 -9.99 7.06 -8.04
C MET A 100 -8.57 6.85 -8.60
N GLN A 101 -8.12 5.60 -8.78
CA GLN A 101 -6.98 5.31 -9.65
C GLN A 101 -7.42 5.66 -11.07
N GLY A 102 -6.88 6.75 -11.64
CA GLY A 102 -7.19 7.13 -13.03
C GLY A 102 -7.07 5.91 -13.95
N LEU A 103 -8.00 5.79 -14.91
CA LEU A 103 -8.05 4.66 -15.83
C LEU A 103 -6.67 4.45 -16.46
N GLN A 104 -6.06 3.29 -16.21
CA GLN A 104 -4.81 2.90 -16.85
C GLN A 104 -5.11 2.30 -18.22
N LEU A 105 -4.46 2.85 -19.25
CA LEU A 105 -4.54 2.30 -20.60
C LEU A 105 -3.64 1.06 -20.65
N ILE A 106 -4.26 -0.13 -20.67
CA ILE A 106 -3.53 -1.39 -20.87
C ILE A 106 -3.28 -1.53 -22.38
N GLU A 107 -2.05 -1.30 -22.81
CA GLU A 107 -1.65 -1.56 -24.20
C GLU A 107 -1.56 -3.08 -24.42
N GLY A 108 -2.53 -3.63 -25.16
CA GLY A 108 -2.52 -5.04 -25.57
C GLY A 108 -3.77 -5.80 -25.14
N GLY A 109 -4.71 -5.93 -26.07
CA GLY A 109 -5.94 -6.72 -25.90
C GLY A 109 -6.71 -6.97 -27.21
N LEU A 110 -6.39 -6.20 -28.27
CA LEU A 110 -6.98 -6.41 -29.60
C LEU A 110 -6.33 -7.58 -30.36
N SER A 111 -5.07 -7.91 -30.05
CA SER A 111 -4.29 -8.97 -30.71
C SER A 111 -4.41 -10.34 -30.04
N GLU A 112 -4.77 -10.38 -28.76
CA GLU A 112 -5.18 -11.60 -28.05
C GLU A 112 -6.64 -11.93 -28.45
N LYS A 113 -6.83 -12.19 -29.74
CA LYS A 113 -8.09 -12.76 -30.23
C LYS A 113 -8.28 -14.10 -29.53
N LEU A 114 -9.48 -14.31 -29.00
CA LEU A 114 -10.00 -15.60 -28.53
C LEU A 114 -9.49 -16.73 -29.43
N PRO A 115 -9.09 -17.89 -28.86
CA PRO A 115 -8.64 -19.02 -29.67
C PRO A 115 -9.67 -19.30 -30.77
N ALA A 116 -9.18 -19.46 -32.00
CA ALA A 116 -10.02 -19.69 -33.17
C ALA A 116 -11.02 -20.81 -32.88
N ALA A 117 -12.26 -20.64 -33.35
CA ALA A 117 -13.33 -21.62 -33.19
C ALA A 117 -12.80 -23.03 -33.52
N PRO A 118 -13.12 -24.06 -32.72
CA PRO A 118 -12.63 -25.40 -32.95
C PRO A 118 -13.03 -25.84 -34.36
N ALA A 119 -12.07 -26.44 -35.09
CA ALA A 119 -12.28 -26.89 -36.46
C ALA A 119 -13.54 -27.74 -36.59
N GLU A 120 -14.35 -27.48 -37.61
CA GLU A 120 -15.53 -28.31 -37.91
C GLU A 120 -15.10 -29.76 -38.11
N PHE A 121 -15.63 -30.65 -37.27
CA PHE A 121 -15.40 -32.08 -37.42
C PHE A 121 -16.01 -32.56 -38.73
N GLU A 122 -15.16 -32.90 -39.72
CA GLU A 122 -15.60 -33.68 -40.88
C GLU A 122 -16.15 -35.03 -40.38
N ARG A 123 -17.47 -35.18 -40.45
CA ARG A 123 -18.13 -36.47 -40.23
C ARG A 123 -17.68 -37.42 -41.33
N ARG A 124 -16.72 -38.30 -41.02
CA ARG A 124 -16.37 -39.44 -41.88
C ARG A 124 -17.65 -40.22 -42.21
N LYS A 125 -17.98 -40.28 -43.51
CA LYS A 125 -19.05 -41.13 -44.05
C LYS A 125 -18.81 -42.57 -43.59
N ARG A 126 -19.80 -43.20 -42.94
CA ARG A 126 -19.77 -44.65 -42.70
C ARG A 126 -19.74 -45.36 -44.06
N VAL A 127 -18.72 -46.16 -44.28
CA VAL A 127 -18.71 -47.14 -45.36
C VAL A 127 -19.29 -48.43 -44.78
N GLY A 128 -20.42 -48.87 -45.31
CA GLY A 128 -21.02 -50.18 -44.99
C GLY A 128 -22.52 -50.23 -45.23
N SER A 129 -22.92 -50.68 -46.43
CA SER A 129 -24.14 -51.48 -46.65
C SER A 129 -23.97 -52.30 -47.94
N ASP A 130 -24.32 -53.59 -47.81
CA ASP A 130 -24.58 -54.64 -48.81
C ASP A 130 -23.36 -55.35 -49.43
N ASP A 131 -22.95 -56.50 -48.85
CA ASP A 131 -23.55 -57.83 -49.08
C ASP A 131 -23.38 -58.74 -47.83
#